data_AF-A0A961JWE1-F1
#
_entry.id   AF-A0A961JWE1-F1
#
_cell.length_a   1.000
_cell.length_b   1.000
_cell.length_c   1.000
_cell.angle_alpha   90.00
_cell.angle_beta   90.00
_cell.angle_gamma   90.00
#
_symmetry.space_group_name_H-M   'P 1'
#
loop_
_entity.id
_entity.type
_entity.pdbx_description
1 polymer ?
#
loop_
_entity_poly.entity_id
_entity_poly.type
_entity_poly.pdbx_seq_one_letter_code
_entity_poly.pdbx_strand_id
1 'polypeptide(L)'
;MTPEDLVSRLAPVRVPEDFARFSLQDALAVIALGLLGGLLLSILLRGLTRPRPRAIHQTRARITALSGLAPQERVAGLALLLRDLGEDLPPQMRMALYDPGAPADPIVLEAAILASARRRGR
;
A
#
# COMPACT_ATOMS: atom_id res chain seq x y z
N MET A 1 26.53 -50.99 32.01
CA MET A 1 25.59 -50.04 32.63
C MET A 1 24.39 -49.94 31.71
N THR A 2 23.18 -50.21 32.21
CA THR A 2 21.95 -50.16 31.41
C THR A 2 21.37 -48.74 31.41
N PRO A 3 20.56 -48.36 30.41
CA PRO A 3 19.91 -47.04 30.37
C PRO A 3 19.04 -46.74 31.60
N GLU A 4 18.44 -47.78 32.17
CA GLU A 4 17.59 -47.72 33.36
C GLU A 4 18.36 -47.27 34.62
N ASP A 5 19.61 -47.73 34.76
CA ASP A 5 20.51 -47.34 35.85
C ASP A 5 20.91 -45.86 35.81
N LEU A 6 20.91 -45.25 34.62
CA LEU A 6 21.20 -43.82 34.46
C LEU A 6 20.01 -42.97 34.90
N VAL A 7 18.78 -43.37 34.53
CA VAL A 7 17.56 -42.64 34.90
C VAL A 7 17.30 -42.72 36.42
N SER A 8 17.60 -43.85 37.04
CA SER A 8 17.51 -44.03 38.50
C SER A 8 18.47 -43.12 39.30
N ARG A 9 19.57 -42.66 38.69
CA ARG A 9 20.58 -41.81 39.34
C ARG A 9 20.40 -40.33 39.07
N LEU A 10 19.50 -39.94 38.15
CA LEU A 10 19.15 -38.53 38.03
C LEU A 10 18.37 -38.11 39.28
N ALA A 11 18.94 -37.15 40.02
CA ALA A 11 18.26 -36.51 41.14
C ALA A 11 16.88 -36.01 40.67
N PRO A 12 15.84 -36.13 41.50
CA PRO A 12 14.51 -35.66 41.14
C PRO A 12 14.60 -34.17 40.78
N VAL A 13 14.29 -33.85 39.53
CA VAL A 13 14.27 -32.47 39.03
C VAL A 13 13.09 -31.77 39.72
N ARG A 14 13.34 -31.23 40.91
CA ARG A 14 12.40 -30.38 41.63
C ARG A 14 12.41 -29.03 40.94
N VAL A 15 11.44 -28.81 40.08
CA VAL A 15 11.15 -27.48 39.54
C VAL A 15 10.75 -26.60 40.74
N PRO A 16 11.44 -25.46 40.98
CA PRO A 16 11.08 -24.57 42.08
C PRO A 16 9.63 -24.11 41.93
N GLU A 17 8.85 -24.13 43.03
CA GLU A 17 7.44 -23.72 43.00
C GLU A 17 7.22 -22.30 42.47
N ASP A 18 8.24 -21.44 42.58
CA ASP A 18 8.21 -20.08 42.08
C ASP A 18 8.03 -20.00 40.55
N PHE A 19 8.34 -21.07 39.80
CA PHE A 19 8.03 -21.16 38.36
C PHE A 19 6.55 -21.40 38.07
N ALA A 20 5.77 -21.92 39.02
CA ALA A 20 4.34 -22.15 38.86
C ALA A 20 3.50 -20.95 39.35
N ARG A 21 4.11 -19.99 40.04
CA ARG A 21 3.41 -18.82 40.58
C ARG A 21 3.37 -17.72 39.54
N PHE A 22 2.15 -17.32 39.20
CA PHE A 22 1.94 -16.18 38.31
C PHE A 22 2.45 -14.90 38.97
N SER A 23 3.55 -14.38 38.47
CA SER A 23 4.23 -13.22 39.03
C SER A 23 3.77 -11.93 38.35
N LEU A 24 4.13 -10.79 38.94
CA LEU A 24 3.89 -9.47 38.35
C LEU A 24 4.68 -9.30 37.03
N GLN A 25 5.82 -10.00 36.91
CA GLN A 25 6.61 -10.05 35.68
C GLN A 25 5.88 -10.81 34.57
N ASP A 26 5.18 -11.90 34.89
CA ASP A 26 4.37 -12.64 33.92
C ASP A 26 3.18 -11.82 33.45
N ALA A 27 2.54 -11.08 34.36
CA ALA A 27 1.47 -10.15 34.01
C ALA A 27 1.97 -9.08 33.01
N LEU A 28 3.13 -8.47 33.28
CA LEU A 28 3.75 -7.50 32.37
C LEU A 28 4.14 -8.13 31.03
N ALA A 29 4.65 -9.35 31.03
CA ALA A 29 5.00 -10.08 29.81
C ALA A 29 3.77 -10.34 28.94
N VAL A 30 2.66 -10.77 29.54
CA VAL A 30 1.38 -10.99 28.83
C VAL A 30 0.82 -9.67 28.28
N ILE A 31 0.91 -8.57 29.03
CA ILE A 31 0.50 -7.24 28.55
C ILE A 31 1.35 -6.82 27.35
N ALA A 32 2.68 -6.97 27.44
CA ALA A 32 3.58 -6.65 26.34
C ALA A 32 3.26 -7.48 25.09
N LEU A 33 3.05 -8.79 25.25
CA LEU A 33 2.62 -9.69 24.17
C LEU A 33 1.28 -9.29 23.56
N GLY A 34 0.30 -8.91 24.40
CA GLY A 34 -1.00 -8.43 23.95
C GLY A 34 -0.90 -7.14 23.13
N LEU A 35 -0.08 -6.18 23.59
CA LEU A 35 0.18 -4.94 22.85
C LEU A 35 0.87 -5.20 21.51
N LEU A 36 1.86 -6.09 21.51
CA LEU A 36 2.63 -6.44 20.31
C LEU A 36 1.74 -7.16 19.30
N GLY A 37 0.92 -8.11 19.75
CA GLY A 37 -0.09 -8.79 18.94
C GLY A 37 -1.16 -7.83 18.41
N GLY A 38 -1.66 -6.93 19.25
CA GLY A 38 -2.64 -5.91 18.87
C GLY A 38 -2.07 -4.91 17.85
N LEU A 39 -0.81 -4.52 17.98
CA LEU A 39 -0.12 -3.68 17.02
C LEU A 39 0.05 -4.39 15.67
N LEU A 40 0.49 -5.66 15.69
CA LEU A 40 0.60 -6.48 14.49
C LEU A 40 -0.74 -6.59 13.76
N LEU A 41 -1.80 -6.92 14.51
CA LEU A 41 -3.15 -7.04 13.98
C LEU A 41 -3.65 -5.69 13.44
N SER A 42 -3.39 -4.59 14.13
CA SER A 42 -3.73 -3.23 13.67
C SER A 42 -3.02 -2.88 12.37
N ILE A 43 -1.73 -3.21 12.21
CA ILE A 43 -0.98 -2.99 10.97
C ILE A 43 -1.57 -3.84 9.84
N LEU A 44 -1.86 -5.12 10.10
CA LEU A 44 -2.42 -6.03 9.13
C LEU A 44 -3.81 -5.55 8.67
N LEU A 45 -4.68 -5.24 9.64
CA LEU A 45 -6.00 -4.69 9.38
C LEU A 45 -5.88 -3.37 8.65
N ARG A 46 -5.02 -2.45 9.04
CA ARG A 46 -4.80 -1.19 8.33
C ARG A 46 -4.30 -1.41 6.92
N GLY A 47 -3.49 -2.44 6.64
CA GLY A 47 -3.11 -2.82 5.28
C GLY A 47 -4.31 -3.29 4.46
N LEU A 48 -5.17 -4.11 5.07
CA LEU A 48 -6.33 -4.74 4.41
C LEU A 48 -7.55 -3.79 4.27
N THR A 49 -7.77 -2.94 5.26
CA THR A 49 -8.91 -2.01 5.36
C THR A 49 -8.56 -0.59 4.97
N ARG A 50 -7.30 -0.28 4.66
CA ARG A 50 -6.93 1.02 4.11
C ARG A 50 -7.82 1.27 2.91
N PRO A 51 -8.70 2.29 2.96
CA PRO A 51 -9.46 2.65 1.78
C PRO A 51 -8.44 3.01 0.71
N ARG A 52 -8.46 2.29 -0.42
CA ARG A 52 -7.66 2.68 -1.59
C ARG A 52 -7.96 4.16 -1.80
N PRO A 53 -6.99 5.08 -1.67
CA PRO A 53 -7.22 6.48 -2.00
C PRO A 53 -7.78 6.48 -3.41
N ARG A 54 -9.03 6.92 -3.57
CA ARG A 54 -9.78 6.74 -4.83
C ARG A 54 -8.84 7.15 -5.95
N ALA A 55 -8.51 6.24 -6.86
CA ALA A 55 -7.52 6.46 -7.91
C ALA A 55 -7.76 7.80 -8.65
N ILE A 56 -9.03 8.21 -8.71
CA ILE A 56 -9.54 9.50 -9.16
C ILE A 56 -8.89 10.71 -8.45
N HIS A 57 -8.75 10.72 -7.12
CA HIS A 57 -8.13 11.83 -6.37
C HIS A 57 -6.64 11.98 -6.68
N GLN A 58 -5.90 10.87 -6.75
CA GLN A 58 -4.49 10.90 -7.15
C GLN A 58 -4.33 11.37 -8.60
N THR A 59 -5.20 10.90 -9.49
CA THR A 59 -5.22 11.30 -10.90
C THR A 59 -5.50 12.80 -11.05
N ARG A 60 -6.47 13.34 -10.29
CA ARG A 60 -6.75 14.79 -10.26
C ARG A 60 -5.56 15.60 -9.78
N ALA A 61 -4.89 15.18 -8.71
CA ALA A 61 -3.69 15.88 -8.23
C ALA A 61 -2.57 15.92 -9.28
N ARG A 62 -2.39 14.83 -10.04
CA ARG A 62 -1.42 14.78 -11.15
C ARG A 62 -1.83 15.68 -12.33
N ILE A 63 -3.10 15.72 -12.70
CA ILE A 63 -3.61 16.67 -13.72
C ILE A 63 -3.35 18.12 -13.26
N THR A 64 -3.63 18.44 -12.00
CA THR A 64 -3.37 19.77 -11.44
C THR A 64 -1.88 20.10 -11.41
N ALA A 65 -1.00 19.15 -11.14
CA ALA A 65 0.44 19.39 -11.23
C ALA A 65 0.91 19.77 -12.65
N LEU A 66 0.23 19.28 -13.69
CA LEU A 66 0.52 19.58 -15.08
C LEU A 66 -0.06 20.92 -15.56
N SER A 67 -0.96 21.56 -14.80
CA SER A 67 -1.58 22.82 -15.22
C SER A 67 -0.64 24.02 -15.18
N GLY A 68 0.47 23.93 -14.42
CA GLY A 68 1.50 24.97 -14.32
C GLY A 68 2.58 24.93 -15.39
N LEU A 69 2.55 23.93 -16.29
CA LEU A 69 3.54 23.76 -17.35
C LEU A 69 3.16 24.54 -18.62
N ALA A 70 4.13 24.70 -19.53
CA ALA A 70 3.85 25.26 -20.85
C ALA A 70 2.81 24.40 -21.59
N PRO A 71 1.98 24.97 -22.48
CA PRO A 71 0.86 24.25 -23.12
C PRO A 71 1.27 22.93 -23.79
N GLN A 72 2.43 22.90 -24.46
CA GLN A 72 2.94 21.73 -25.15
C GLN A 72 3.42 20.65 -24.16
N GLU A 73 4.12 21.07 -23.09
CA GLU A 73 4.58 20.17 -22.02
C GLU A 73 3.40 19.57 -21.25
N ARG A 74 2.33 20.36 -21.07
CA ARG A 74 1.08 19.89 -20.45
C ARG A 74 0.42 18.80 -21.30
N VAL A 75 0.32 19.00 -22.62
CA VAL A 75 -0.27 17.99 -23.53
C VAL A 75 0.56 16.70 -23.50
N ALA A 76 1.89 16.79 -23.56
CA ALA A 76 2.78 15.64 -23.47
C ALA A 76 2.67 14.93 -22.11
N GLY A 77 2.61 15.68 -21.00
CA GLY A 77 2.43 15.12 -19.65
C GLY A 77 1.09 14.42 -19.47
N LEU A 78 0.00 14.99 -20.00
CA LEU A 78 -1.32 14.36 -19.98
C LEU A 78 -1.37 13.09 -20.85
N ALA A 79 -0.68 13.10 -22.00
CA ALA A 79 -0.55 11.93 -22.87
C ALA A 79 0.19 10.77 -22.18
N LEU A 80 1.30 11.07 -21.49
CA LEU A 80 2.04 10.09 -20.69
C LEU A 80 1.17 9.51 -19.57
N LEU A 81 0.39 10.37 -18.90
CA LEU A 81 -0.48 9.95 -17.82
C LEU A 81 -1.61 9.03 -18.33
N LEU A 82 -2.16 9.27 -19.51
CA LEU A 82 -3.14 8.38 -20.14
C LEU A 82 -2.52 7.02 -20.50
N ARG A 83 -1.28 7.01 -21.01
CA ARG A 83 -0.53 5.77 -21.30
C ARG A 83 -0.26 4.94 -20.05
N ASP A 84 0.11 5.58 -18.92
CA ASP A 84 0.30 4.90 -17.63
C ASP A 84 -0.99 4.25 -17.11
N LEU A 85 -2.14 4.79 -17.52
CA LEU A 85 -3.44 4.20 -17.23
C LEU A 85 -3.78 3.01 -18.14
N GLY A 86 -2.97 2.75 -19.18
CA GLY A 86 -3.11 1.64 -20.13
C GLY A 86 -4.04 1.95 -21.29
N GLU A 87 -4.30 3.23 -21.56
CA GLU A 87 -5.22 3.69 -22.60
C GLU A 87 -4.46 4.40 -23.72
N ASP A 88 -4.93 4.23 -24.95
CA ASP A 88 -4.33 4.85 -26.11
C ASP A 88 -4.76 6.30 -26.27
N LEU A 89 -3.87 7.10 -26.86
CA LEU A 89 -4.20 8.48 -27.21
C LEU A 89 -5.29 8.51 -28.30
N PRO A 90 -6.32 9.37 -28.14
CA PRO A 90 -7.29 9.62 -29.19
C PRO A 90 -6.59 10.01 -30.51
N PRO A 91 -7.03 9.48 -31.67
CA PRO A 91 -6.38 9.72 -32.96
C PRO A 91 -6.22 11.22 -33.28
N GLN A 92 -7.25 12.02 -32.97
CA GLN A 92 -7.23 13.47 -33.15
C GLN A 92 -6.17 14.20 -32.30
N MET A 93 -5.78 13.64 -31.16
CA MET A 93 -4.81 14.25 -30.24
C MET A 93 -3.37 13.80 -30.55
N ARG A 94 -3.20 12.74 -31.35
CA ARG A 94 -1.88 12.25 -31.73
C ARG A 94 -1.12 13.27 -32.57
N MET A 95 -1.81 14.02 -33.44
CA MET A 95 -1.20 15.10 -34.21
C MET A 95 -0.73 16.26 -33.33
N ALA A 96 -1.50 16.60 -32.28
CA ALA A 96 -1.16 17.65 -31.33
C ALA A 96 0.12 17.39 -30.51
N LEU A 97 0.62 16.14 -30.47
CA LEU A 97 1.94 15.85 -29.87
C LEU A 97 3.11 16.22 -30.78
N TYR A 98 2.89 16.24 -32.09
CA TYR A 98 3.96 16.46 -33.09
C TYR A 98 3.87 17.83 -33.75
N ASP A 99 2.68 18.43 -33.77
CA ASP A 99 2.43 19.76 -34.33
C ASP A 99 1.92 20.70 -33.23
N PRO A 100 2.73 21.69 -32.79
CA PRO A 100 2.32 22.65 -31.77
C PRO A 100 1.26 23.64 -32.25
N GLY A 101 1.01 23.73 -33.57
CA GLY A 101 -0.05 24.52 -34.17
C GLY A 101 -1.39 23.79 -34.30
N ALA A 102 -1.42 22.48 -34.04
CA ALA A 102 -2.65 21.71 -34.10
C ALA A 102 -3.58 22.06 -32.92
N PRO A 103 -4.89 22.20 -33.14
CA PRO A 103 -5.84 22.48 -32.08
C PRO A 103 -5.91 21.30 -31.10
N ALA A 104 -5.25 21.45 -29.96
CA ALA A 104 -5.28 20.49 -28.86
C ALA A 104 -6.12 21.09 -27.74
N ASP A 105 -7.29 20.51 -27.46
CA ASP A 105 -8.06 20.87 -26.27
C ASP A 105 -7.65 19.96 -25.10
N PRO A 106 -6.93 20.48 -24.08
CA PRO A 106 -6.52 19.69 -22.93
C PRO A 106 -7.70 19.10 -22.14
N ILE A 107 -8.89 19.72 -22.22
CA ILE A 107 -10.09 19.27 -21.49
C ILE A 107 -10.53 17.88 -21.97
N VAL A 108 -10.42 17.61 -23.27
CA VAL A 108 -10.76 16.31 -23.86
C VAL A 108 -9.86 15.21 -23.29
N LEU A 109 -8.58 15.51 -23.12
CA LEU A 109 -7.60 14.57 -22.59
C LEU A 109 -7.78 14.34 -21.08
N GLU A 110 -8.06 15.40 -20.32
CA GLU A 110 -8.39 15.31 -18.90
C GLU A 110 -9.66 14.48 -18.64
N ALA A 111 -10.69 14.65 -19.46
CA ALA A 111 -11.92 13.86 -19.37
C ALA A 111 -11.66 12.37 -19.64
N ALA A 112 -10.85 12.05 -20.65
CA ALA A 112 -10.46 10.68 -20.97
C ALA A 112 -9.65 10.03 -19.82
N ILE A 113 -8.71 10.77 -19.24
CA ILE A 113 -7.93 10.35 -18.07
C ILE A 113 -8.85 10.05 -16.87
N LEU A 114 -9.79 10.95 -16.56
CA LEU A 114 -10.72 10.78 -15.43
C LEU A 114 -11.68 9.59 -15.64
N ALA A 115 -12.14 9.36 -16.87
CA ALA A 115 -12.97 8.20 -17.20
C ALA A 115 -12.19 6.88 -17.00
N SER A 116 -10.93 6.84 -17.43
CA SER A 116 -10.05 5.68 -17.31
C SER A 116 -9.69 5.38 -15.85
N ALA A 117 -9.39 6.41 -15.07
CA ALA A 117 -9.16 6.29 -13.63
C ALA A 117 -10.40 5.80 -12.85
N ARG A 118 -11.61 6.14 -13.30
CA ARG A 118 -12.87 5.60 -12.76
C ARG A 118 -13.06 4.12 -13.07
N ARG A 119 -12.74 3.67 -14.30
CA ARG A 119 -12.83 2.26 -14.70
C ARG A 119 -11.89 1.38 -13.88
N ARG A 120 -10.66 1.84 -13.65
CA ARG A 120 -9.62 1.10 -12.90
C ARG A 120 -9.80 1.13 -11.38
N GLY A 121 -10.57 2.11 -10.88
CA GLY A 121 -10.89 2.26 -9.46
C GLY A 121 -12.18 1.57 -9.02
N ARG A 122 -12.97 1.02 -9.95
CA ARG A 122 -14.06 0.08 -9.70
C ARG A 122 -13.49 -1.33 -9.59
#